data_AF-A0A355GIP8-F1
#
_entry.id   AF-A0A355GIP8-F1
#
_cell.length_a   1.000
_cell.length_b   1.000
_cell.length_c   1.000
_cell.angle_alpha   90.00
_cell.angle_beta   90.00
_cell.angle_gamma   90.00
#
_symmetry.space_group_name_H-M   'P 1'
#
loop_
_entity.id
_entity.type
_entity.pdbx_description
1 polymer ?
#
loop_
_entity_poly.entity_id
_entity_poly.type
_entity_poly.pdbx_seq_one_letter_code
_entity_poly.pdbx_strand_id
1 'polypeptide(L)'
;MQKLVDGIHEFQRNYFSQDQKLFETLAEGQSPLALFITCSDSRINPNYLTQTRPGELFILRTAGNIVPSYGAVHGGEAATIEYAVSALNVKDIIVCGHSHCGAMAG
;
A
#
# COMPACT_ATOMS: atom_id res chain seq x y z
N MET A 1 18.86 11.40 6.54
CA MET A 1 18.79 9.97 6.94
C MET A 1 18.47 9.79 8.42
N GLN A 2 19.08 10.55 9.33
CA GLN A 2 18.82 10.43 10.79
C GLN A 2 17.33 10.40 11.16
N LYS A 3 16.52 11.33 10.62
CA LYS A 3 15.06 11.36 10.83
C LYS A 3 14.35 10.02 10.56
N LEU A 4 14.79 9.25 9.55
CA LEU A 4 14.19 7.95 9.24
C LEU A 4 14.57 6.90 10.28
N VAL A 5 15.83 6.91 10.73
CA VAL A 5 16.32 6.04 11.81
C VAL A 5 15.58 6.32 13.11
N ASP A 6 15.46 7.59 13.48
CA ASP A 6 14.72 8.01 14.68
C ASP A 6 13.24 7.61 14.57
N GLY A 7 12.65 7.73 13.38
CA GLY A 7 11.28 7.29 13.10
C GLY A 7 11.06 5.79 13.27
N ILE A 8 12.03 4.95 12.90
CA ILE A 8 11.96 3.50 13.13
C ILE A 8 12.03 3.19 14.62
N HIS A 9 12.92 3.84 15.36
CA HIS A 9 12.98 3.68 16.82
C HIS A 9 11.70 4.13 17.50
N GLU A 10 11.09 5.21 17.02
CA GLU A 10 9.81 5.70 17.51
C GLU A 10 8.66 4.73 17.20
N PHE A 11 8.62 4.19 15.98
CA PHE A 11 7.68 3.13 15.61
C PHE A 11 7.79 1.92 16.55
N GLN A 12 9.02 1.44 16.81
CA GLN A 12 9.25 0.30 17.71
C GLN A 12 8.79 0.58 19.14
N ARG A 13 9.13 1.75 19.68
CA ARG A 13 8.82 2.09 21.08
C ARG A 13 7.34 2.36 21.32
N ASN A 14 6.68 3.03 20.39
CA ASN A 14 5.37 3.63 20.65
C ASN A 14 4.22 3.04 19.83
N TYR A 15 4.47 2.49 18.65
CA TYR A 15 3.41 1.95 17.79
C TYR A 15 3.40 0.42 17.82
N PHE A 16 4.56 -0.20 17.58
CA PHE A 16 4.70 -1.65 17.62
C PHE A 16 4.37 -2.22 18.99
N SER A 17 4.85 -1.60 20.07
CA SER A 17 4.60 -2.03 21.45
C SER A 17 3.11 -1.96 21.84
N GLN A 18 2.40 -0.91 21.41
CA GLN A 18 0.98 -0.73 21.70
C GLN A 18 0.11 -1.72 20.92
N ASP A 19 0.50 -2.03 19.69
CA ASP A 19 -0.21 -2.93 18.77
C ASP A 19 0.48 -4.30 18.65
N GLN A 20 1.21 -4.74 19.68
CA GLN A 20 2.03 -5.96 19.60
C GLN A 20 1.23 -7.19 19.14
N LYS A 21 0.03 -7.39 19.69
CA LYS A 21 -0.85 -8.50 19.32
C LYS A 21 -1.28 -8.46 17.85
N LEU A 22 -1.50 -7.25 17.30
CA LEU A 22 -1.80 -7.09 15.88
C LEU A 22 -0.60 -7.54 15.05
N PHE A 23 0.61 -7.06 15.36
CA PHE A 23 1.81 -7.42 14.61
C PHE A 23 2.19 -8.89 14.74
N GLU A 24 1.99 -9.51 15.91
CA GLU A 24 2.12 -10.96 16.09
C GLU A 24 1.17 -11.72 15.17
N THR A 25 -0.08 -11.27 15.05
CA THR A 25 -1.05 -11.89 14.12
C THR A 25 -0.62 -11.69 12.66
N LEU A 26 -0.15 -10.50 12.30
CA LEU A 26 0.29 -10.17 10.94
C LEU A 26 1.59 -10.90 10.53
N ALA A 27 2.38 -11.36 11.50
CA ALA A 27 3.57 -12.18 11.23
C ALA A 27 3.22 -13.57 10.69
N GLU A 28 2.05 -14.10 11.05
CA GLU A 28 1.55 -15.40 10.57
C GLU A 28 0.91 -15.30 9.18
N GLY A 29 0.51 -14.11 8.75
CA GLY A 29 -0.07 -13.87 7.43
C GLY A 29 -0.89 -12.59 7.34
N GLN A 30 -1.39 -12.31 6.13
CA GLN A 30 -2.23 -11.15 5.84
C GLN A 30 -3.51 -11.59 5.12
N SER A 31 -4.61 -10.86 5.38
CA SER A 31 -5.88 -11.01 4.65
C SER A 31 -6.46 -9.61 4.44
N PRO A 32 -5.92 -8.85 3.47
CA PRO A 32 -6.32 -7.47 3.25
C PRO A 32 -7.72 -7.39 2.66
N LEU A 33 -8.44 -6.32 2.99
CA LEU A 33 -9.79 -6.04 2.52
C LEU A 33 -9.80 -5.79 1.00
N ALA A 34 -8.80 -5.05 0.50
CA ALA A 34 -8.69 -4.66 -0.90
C ALA A 34 -7.25 -4.49 -1.35
N LEU A 35 -7.03 -4.61 -2.67
CA LEU A 35 -5.89 -4.01 -3.33
C LEU A 35 -6.16 -2.52 -3.58
N PHE A 36 -5.34 -1.65 -3.02
CA PHE A 36 -5.42 -0.21 -3.19
C PHE A 36 -4.29 0.30 -4.09
N ILE A 37 -4.63 0.67 -5.32
CA ILE A 37 -3.71 1.21 -6.32
C ILE A 37 -3.78 2.74 -6.29
N THR A 38 -2.67 3.41 -6.03
CA THR A 38 -2.64 4.88 -5.99
C THR A 38 -1.30 5.49 -6.40
N CYS A 39 -1.20 6.82 -6.34
CA CYS A 39 -0.04 7.54 -6.80
C CYS A 39 1.10 7.48 -5.77
N SER A 40 2.35 7.44 -6.24
CA SER A 40 3.56 7.60 -5.43
C SER A 40 3.76 9.01 -4.86
N ASP A 41 2.87 9.96 -5.17
CA ASP A 41 2.88 11.32 -4.62
C ASP A 41 2.99 11.32 -3.10
N SER A 42 3.97 12.03 -2.55
CA SER A 42 4.31 12.01 -1.13
C SER A 42 3.22 12.62 -0.23
N ARG A 43 2.22 13.29 -0.80
CA ARG A 43 1.05 13.83 -0.08
C ARG A 43 -0.04 12.79 0.13
N ILE A 44 0.03 11.64 -0.57
CA ILE A 44 -0.97 10.58 -0.48
C ILE A 44 -0.46 9.48 0.45
N ASN A 45 -1.21 9.26 1.54
CA ASN A 45 -1.03 8.13 2.44
C ASN A 45 -2.35 7.33 2.49
N PRO A 46 -2.41 6.13 1.88
CA PRO A 46 -3.64 5.35 1.77
C PRO A 46 -4.26 4.99 3.12
N ASN A 47 -3.43 4.53 4.07
CA ASN A 47 -3.91 4.14 5.39
C ASN A 47 -4.48 5.33 6.17
N TYR A 48 -3.85 6.50 6.05
CA TYR A 48 -4.37 7.70 6.67
C TYR A 48 -5.67 8.21 6.00
N LEU A 49 -5.76 8.12 4.67
CA LEU A 49 -6.96 8.54 3.95
C LEU A 49 -8.18 7.67 4.27
N THR A 50 -7.97 6.36 4.41
CA THR A 50 -9.03 5.37 4.57
C THR A 50 -9.26 4.95 6.03
N GLN A 51 -8.47 5.49 6.95
CA GLN A 51 -8.48 5.12 8.38
C GLN A 51 -8.25 3.61 8.61
N THR A 52 -7.46 2.98 7.74
CA THR A 52 -7.13 1.57 7.84
C THR A 52 -5.85 1.33 8.64
N ARG A 53 -5.78 0.15 9.24
CA ARG A 53 -4.66 -0.36 10.03
C ARG A 53 -3.70 -1.19 9.17
N PRO A 54 -2.47 -1.46 9.65
CA PRO A 54 -1.57 -2.41 9.01
C PRO A 54 -2.26 -3.74 8.72
N GLY A 55 -2.07 -4.27 7.52
CA GLY A 55 -2.67 -5.54 7.07
C GLY A 55 -4.06 -5.42 6.45
N GLU A 56 -4.77 -4.30 6.60
CA GLU A 56 -6.12 -4.14 6.02
C GLU A 56 -6.10 -3.76 4.54
N LEU A 57 -5.01 -3.18 4.02
CA LEU A 57 -4.84 -2.85 2.61
C LEU A 57 -3.59 -3.50 2.04
N PHE A 58 -3.70 -4.05 0.82
CA PHE A 58 -2.55 -4.40 -0.01
C PHE A 58 -2.30 -3.25 -0.99
N ILE A 59 -1.17 -2.57 -0.91
CA ILE A 59 -1.00 -1.25 -1.55
C ILE A 59 -0.01 -1.34 -2.72
N LEU A 60 -0.44 -0.87 -3.89
CA LEU A 60 0.41 -0.64 -5.07
C LEU A 60 0.52 0.86 -5.33
N ARG A 61 1.75 1.39 -5.44
CA ARG A 61 1.98 2.81 -5.73
C ARG A 61 2.85 2.98 -6.97
N THR A 62 2.33 3.70 -7.97
CA THR A 62 3.04 4.08 -9.19
C THR A 62 2.91 5.59 -9.44
N ALA A 63 3.79 6.18 -10.23
CA ALA A 63 3.59 7.57 -10.66
C ALA A 63 2.31 7.66 -11.51
N GLY A 64 1.34 8.44 -11.07
CA GLY A 64 0.06 8.61 -11.77
C GLY A 64 -0.92 7.44 -11.59
N ASN A 65 -0.69 6.51 -10.64
CA ASN A 65 -1.60 5.40 -10.35
C ASN A 65 -2.03 4.59 -11.59
N ILE A 66 -1.10 4.45 -12.54
CA ILE A 66 -1.35 3.81 -13.83
C ILE A 66 -1.38 2.30 -13.64
N VAL A 67 -2.40 1.68 -14.22
CA VAL A 67 -2.51 0.22 -14.36
C VAL A 67 -2.32 -0.10 -15.84
N PRO A 68 -1.19 -0.70 -16.26
CA PRO A 68 -0.98 -1.04 -17.66
C PRO A 68 -1.93 -2.16 -18.10
N SER A 69 -2.29 -2.16 -19.37
CA SER A 69 -3.03 -3.27 -19.99
C SER A 69 -2.25 -4.58 -19.83
N TYR A 70 -2.97 -5.69 -19.71
CA TYR A 70 -2.35 -7.01 -19.63
C TYR A 70 -1.43 -7.27 -20.83
N GLY A 71 -0.21 -7.75 -20.55
CA GLY A 71 0.83 -8.03 -21.56
C GLY A 71 1.56 -6.80 -22.10
N ALA A 72 1.15 -5.57 -21.74
CA ALA A 72 1.86 -4.36 -22.18
C ALA A 72 3.21 -4.20 -21.44
N VAL A 73 3.26 -4.62 -20.18
CA VAL A 73 4.47 -4.57 -19.34
C VAL A 73 4.50 -5.80 -18.43
N HIS A 74 5.62 -6.50 -18.38
CA HIS A 74 5.86 -7.56 -17.40
C HIS A 74 6.56 -6.98 -16.17
N GLY A 75 5.85 -6.08 -15.49
CA GLY A 75 6.36 -5.26 -14.39
C GLY A 75 5.83 -5.66 -13.01
N GLY A 76 6.26 -4.92 -12.00
CA GLY A 76 5.81 -5.11 -10.61
C GLY A 76 4.31 -4.91 -10.44
N GLU A 77 3.66 -4.08 -11.27
CA GLU A 77 2.22 -3.82 -11.24
C GLU A 77 1.42 -5.09 -11.53
N ALA A 78 1.74 -5.79 -12.63
CA ALA A 78 1.08 -7.01 -13.03
C ALA A 78 1.26 -8.12 -11.97
N ALA A 79 2.49 -8.30 -11.48
CA ALA A 79 2.80 -9.27 -10.44
C ALA A 79 2.08 -8.95 -9.12
N THR A 80 1.99 -7.67 -8.74
CA THR A 80 1.29 -7.25 -7.51
C THR A 80 -0.22 -7.50 -7.63
N ILE A 81 -0.82 -7.17 -8.77
CA ILE A 81 -2.25 -7.42 -9.02
C ILE A 81 -2.53 -8.92 -9.02
N GLU A 82 -1.72 -9.72 -9.70
CA GLU A 82 -1.84 -11.17 -9.73
C GLU A 82 -1.73 -11.77 -8.32
N TYR A 83 -0.75 -11.35 -7.52
CA TYR A 83 -0.59 -11.83 -6.16
C TYR A 83 -1.79 -11.46 -5.26
N ALA A 84 -2.29 -10.22 -5.38
CA ALA A 84 -3.45 -9.78 -4.62
C ALA A 84 -4.68 -10.64 -4.91
N VAL A 85 -4.95 -10.93 -6.18
CA VAL A 85 -6.13 -11.69 -6.61
C VAL A 85 -5.94 -13.18 -6.34
N SER A 86 -4.83 -13.77 -6.80
CA SER A 86 -4.64 -15.22 -6.82
C SER A 86 -4.12 -15.79 -5.50
N ALA A 87 -3.26 -15.05 -4.79
CA ALA A 87 -2.67 -15.52 -3.54
C ALA A 87 -3.42 -14.98 -2.32
N LEU A 88 -3.73 -13.68 -2.29
CA LEU A 88 -4.42 -13.05 -1.15
C LEU A 88 -5.94 -13.09 -1.24
N ASN A 89 -6.50 -13.47 -2.40
CA ASN A 89 -7.95 -13.59 -2.63
C ASN A 89 -8.74 -12.31 -2.35
N VAL A 90 -8.13 -11.13 -2.56
CA VAL A 90 -8.83 -9.85 -2.37
C VAL A 90 -10.05 -9.79 -3.28
N LYS A 91 -11.16 -9.25 -2.76
CA LYS A 91 -12.42 -9.14 -3.50
C LYS A 91 -12.57 -7.81 -4.22
N ASP A 92 -11.93 -6.78 -3.67
CA ASP A 92 -12.02 -5.42 -4.17
C ASP A 92 -10.66 -4.92 -4.64
N ILE A 93 -10.66 -4.23 -5.78
CA ILE A 93 -9.53 -3.48 -6.31
C ILE A 93 -9.96 -2.03 -6.47
N ILE A 94 -9.27 -1.13 -5.79
CA ILE A 94 -9.55 0.30 -5.79
C ILE A 94 -8.43 1.00 -6.56
N VAL A 95 -8.79 1.76 -7.60
CA VAL A 95 -7.85 2.66 -8.28
C VAL A 95 -8.17 4.08 -7.84
N CYS A 96 -7.29 4.66 -7.01
CA CYS A 96 -7.48 5.98 -6.42
C CYS A 96 -6.51 7.00 -7.03
N GLY A 97 -7.05 7.89 -7.86
CA GLY A 97 -6.36 9.11 -8.31
C GLY A 97 -6.31 10.19 -7.24
N HIS A 98 -5.72 11.34 -7.57
CA HIS A 98 -5.73 12.52 -6.71
C HIS A 98 -5.64 13.82 -7.51
N SER A 99 -6.12 14.91 -6.90
CA SER A 99 -6.03 16.24 -7.50
C SER A 99 -4.56 16.68 -7.69
N HIS A 100 -4.29 17.46 -8.73
CA HIS A 100 -2.96 18.03 -9.02
C HIS A 100 -1.85 16.97 -9.07
N CYS A 101 -2.14 15.85 -9.73
CA CYS A 101 -1.16 14.79 -9.94
C CYS A 101 -0.09 15.23 -10.94
N GLY A 102 1.16 15.32 -10.49
CA GLY A 102 2.27 15.76 -11.34
C GLY A 102 2.52 14.83 -12.54
N ALA A 103 2.26 13.54 -12.40
CA ALA A 103 2.39 12.58 -13.50
C ALA A 103 1.30 12.71 -14.58
N MET A 104 0.16 13.32 -14.23
CA MET A 104 -0.96 13.53 -15.16
C MET A 104 -0.93 14.93 -15.79
N ALA A 105 -0.10 15.84 -15.28
CA ALA A 105 0.00 17.23 -15.71
C ALA A 105 0.92 17.45 -16.93
N GLY A 106 1.17 16.39 -17.71
CA GLY A 106 1.92 16.47 -18.97
C GLY A 106 1.28 17.40 -19.98
#